data_AF-A0A430KT07-F1
#
_entry.id   AF-A0A430KT07-F1
#
_cell.length_a   1.000
_cell.length_b   1.000
_cell.length_c   1.000
_cell.angle_alpha   90.00
_cell.angle_beta   90.00
_cell.angle_gamma   90.00
#
_symmetry.space_group_name_H-M   'P 1'
#
loop_
_entity.id
_entity.type
_entity.pdbx_description
1 polymer ?
#
loop_
_entity_poly.entity_id
_entity_poly.type
_entity_poly.pdbx_seq_one_letter_code
_entity_poly.pdbx_strand_id
1 'polypeptide(L)'
;MKLKNRRWIVVFFAGLLSLSVLSITGCQEEPEPEPEAKPVVLTIDTTDPQAFVRHIVGEYLVITDQLVSQYQHFKAAKDTQGFILYRNNHWTPTYIDSKRSYEKTLFNQKAYIYRQQLNGLFDLFFELQKLSILLKHSLLKEDWGLEEQAMSRIAKDRLLMMKYLKAEDVGKGVFRSSTDS
;
A
#
# COMPACT_ATOMS: atom_id res chain seq x y z
N MET A 1 -51.43 58.90 -15.45
CA MET A 1 -52.69 58.26 -15.05
C MET A 1 -52.85 56.94 -15.80
N LYS A 2 -53.08 55.85 -15.05
CA LYS A 2 -53.41 54.45 -15.43
C LYS A 2 -52.27 53.51 -15.86
N LEU A 3 -51.78 52.77 -14.86
CA LEU A 3 -51.25 51.42 -14.98
C LEU A 3 -52.24 50.53 -15.74
N LYS A 4 -51.77 49.75 -16.72
CA LYS A 4 -52.55 48.66 -17.29
C LYS A 4 -51.67 47.43 -17.55
N ASN A 5 -51.86 46.45 -16.67
CA ASN A 5 -51.81 45.01 -16.95
C ASN A 5 -50.44 44.32 -17.12
N ARG A 6 -49.67 44.32 -16.03
CA ARG A 6 -48.56 43.38 -15.78
C ARG A 6 -49.07 42.12 -15.03
N ARG A 7 -50.05 41.40 -15.58
CA ARG A 7 -50.71 40.24 -14.92
C ARG A 7 -50.94 38.99 -15.80
N TRP A 8 -50.35 38.92 -17.00
CA TRP A 8 -50.53 37.75 -17.89
C TRP A 8 -49.30 36.83 -18.00
N ILE A 9 -48.20 37.11 -17.30
CA ILE A 9 -46.99 36.27 -17.37
C ILE A 9 -47.02 35.09 -16.39
N VAL A 10 -47.85 35.14 -15.35
CA VAL A 10 -47.83 34.11 -14.30
C VAL A 10 -48.67 32.87 -14.65
N VAL A 11 -49.62 32.96 -15.60
CA VAL A 11 -50.50 31.82 -15.92
C VAL A 11 -49.92 30.94 -17.04
N PHE A 12 -48.98 31.43 -17.85
CA PHE A 12 -48.38 30.62 -18.92
C PHE A 12 -47.26 29.68 -18.48
N PHE A 13 -46.74 29.83 -17.25
CA PHE A 13 -45.67 28.98 -16.70
C PHE A 13 -46.18 27.77 -15.90
N ALA A 14 -47.49 27.66 -15.66
CA ALA A 14 -48.07 26.57 -14.87
C ALA A 14 -48.54 25.36 -15.72
N GLY A 15 -48.57 25.48 -17.05
CA GLY A 15 -49.15 24.46 -17.94
C GLY A 15 -48.16 23.57 -18.69
N LEU A 16 -46.85 23.69 -18.43
CA LEU A 16 -45.80 22.97 -19.16
C LEU A 16 -44.85 22.17 -18.25
N LEU A 17 -45.31 21.84 -17.04
CA LEU A 17 -44.55 21.08 -16.05
C LEU A 17 -45.13 19.67 -15.80
N SER A 18 -46.02 19.20 -16.67
CA SER A 18 -46.79 17.96 -16.48
C SER A 18 -46.46 16.84 -17.47
N LEU A 19 -45.42 16.98 -18.32
CA LEU A 19 -45.12 15.97 -19.35
C LEU A 19 -43.62 15.66 -19.48
N SER A 20 -42.98 15.27 -18.37
CA SER A 20 -41.64 14.66 -18.40
C SER A 20 -41.44 13.66 -17.25
N VAL A 21 -42.47 12.89 -16.92
CA VAL A 21 -42.33 11.67 -16.10
C VAL A 21 -42.34 10.48 -17.06
N LEU A 22 -41.39 10.48 -18.00
CA LEU A 22 -41.10 9.32 -18.83
C LEU A 22 -39.91 8.58 -18.19
N SER A 23 -40.26 7.52 -17.47
CA SER A 23 -39.51 6.28 -17.30
C SER A 23 -37.98 6.35 -17.40
N ILE A 24 -37.34 6.61 -16.26
CA ILE A 24 -36.02 6.03 -15.97
C ILE A 24 -36.23 4.95 -14.90
N THR A 25 -36.91 3.87 -15.26
CA THR A 25 -36.65 2.57 -14.64
C THR A 25 -35.45 1.97 -15.36
N GLY A 26 -34.28 2.55 -15.13
CA GLY A 26 -33.06 1.79 -15.22
C GLY A 26 -33.01 0.93 -13.97
N CYS A 27 -33.49 -0.33 -14.07
CA CYS A 27 -32.98 -1.38 -13.21
C CYS A 27 -31.50 -1.50 -13.52
N GLN A 28 -30.70 -0.62 -12.94
CA GLN A 28 -29.30 -0.89 -12.76
C GLN A 28 -29.28 -1.94 -11.67
N GLU A 29 -29.16 -3.21 -12.08
CA GLU A 29 -28.63 -4.25 -11.21
C GLU A 29 -27.41 -3.62 -10.56
N GLU A 30 -27.51 -3.28 -9.28
CA GLU A 30 -26.35 -3.00 -8.47
C GLU A 30 -25.49 -4.26 -8.63
N PRO A 31 -24.28 -4.16 -9.23
CA PRO A 31 -23.39 -5.30 -9.22
C PRO A 31 -23.20 -5.64 -7.75
N GLU A 32 -23.67 -6.83 -7.36
CA GLU A 32 -23.41 -7.35 -6.02
C GLU A 32 -21.93 -7.14 -5.73
N PRO A 33 -21.55 -6.61 -4.55
CA PRO A 33 -20.17 -6.39 -4.23
C PRO A 33 -19.44 -7.72 -4.38
N GLU A 34 -18.59 -7.79 -5.39
CA GLU A 34 -17.76 -8.95 -5.69
C GLU A 34 -17.08 -9.36 -4.38
N PRO A 35 -17.22 -10.62 -3.93
CA PRO A 35 -16.77 -11.01 -2.60
C PRO A 35 -15.27 -10.73 -2.52
N GLU A 36 -14.89 -9.72 -1.71
CA GLU A 36 -13.48 -9.39 -1.49
C GLU A 36 -12.74 -10.68 -1.12
N ALA A 37 -11.82 -11.10 -2.00
CA ALA A 37 -11.05 -12.31 -1.78
C ALA A 37 -10.36 -12.20 -0.42
N LYS A 38 -10.72 -13.09 0.52
CA LYS A 38 -10.20 -13.04 1.89
C LYS A 38 -8.66 -13.11 1.83
N PRO A 39 -7.93 -12.20 2.50
CA PRO A 39 -6.48 -12.21 2.45
C PRO A 39 -5.94 -13.53 3.00
N VAL A 40 -5.01 -14.12 2.26
CA VAL A 40 -4.32 -15.36 2.63
C VAL A 40 -3.57 -15.12 3.94
N VAL A 41 -3.77 -15.99 4.93
CA VAL A 41 -3.01 -15.93 6.19
C VAL A 41 -1.71 -16.66 5.99
N LEU A 42 -0.59 -15.93 6.02
CA LEU A 42 0.71 -16.56 6.15
C LEU A 42 0.85 -17.02 7.61
N THR A 43 0.97 -18.33 7.80
CA THR A 43 1.21 -18.89 9.15
C THR A 43 2.70 -19.01 9.37
N ILE A 44 3.19 -18.57 10.53
CA ILE A 44 4.60 -18.73 10.89
C ILE A 44 4.72 -20.15 11.44
N ASP A 45 5.39 -21.00 10.68
CA ASP A 45 5.76 -22.32 11.18
C ASP A 45 6.76 -22.15 12.33
N THR A 46 6.41 -22.65 13.51
CA THR A 46 7.27 -22.54 14.69
C THR A 46 8.50 -23.44 14.61
N THR A 47 8.51 -24.42 13.69
CA THR A 47 9.64 -25.32 13.44
C THR A 47 10.69 -24.73 12.51
N ASP A 48 10.28 -23.86 11.57
CA ASP A 48 11.16 -23.04 10.73
C ASP A 48 10.63 -21.61 10.61
N PRO A 49 10.74 -20.78 11.67
CA PRO A 49 10.34 -19.38 11.59
C PRO A 49 11.18 -18.57 10.60
N GLN A 50 12.38 -19.08 10.23
CA GLN A 50 13.23 -18.42 9.25
C GLN A 50 12.66 -18.52 7.83
N ALA A 51 11.83 -19.51 7.51
CA ALA A 51 11.09 -19.53 6.25
C ALA A 51 10.21 -18.27 6.09
N PHE A 52 9.51 -17.90 7.16
CA PHE A 52 8.70 -16.69 7.17
C PHE A 52 9.56 -15.43 7.05
N VAL A 53 10.68 -15.36 7.79
CA VAL A 53 11.62 -14.22 7.72
C VAL A 53 12.18 -14.05 6.30
N ARG A 54 12.63 -15.14 5.67
CA ARG A 54 13.12 -15.13 4.28
C ARG A 54 12.04 -14.64 3.32
N HIS A 55 10.81 -15.06 3.52
CA HIS A 55 9.67 -14.64 2.69
C HIS A 55 9.41 -13.13 2.78
N ILE A 56 9.20 -12.59 3.99
CA ILE A 56 8.88 -11.16 4.16
C ILE A 56 10.04 -10.25 3.74
N VAL A 57 11.29 -10.66 4.01
CA VAL A 57 12.47 -9.91 3.56
C VAL A 57 12.57 -9.95 2.03
N GLY A 58 12.38 -11.12 1.41
CA GLY A 58 12.42 -11.26 -0.04
C GLY A 58 11.36 -10.40 -0.74
N GLU A 59 10.12 -10.47 -0.27
CA GLU A 59 9.03 -9.69 -0.84
C GLU A 59 9.24 -8.18 -0.64
N TYR A 60 9.70 -7.75 0.53
CA TYR A 60 10.07 -6.35 0.77
C TYR A 60 11.11 -5.85 -0.24
N LEU A 61 12.16 -6.63 -0.49
CA LEU A 61 13.22 -6.25 -1.41
C LEU A 61 12.68 -6.11 -2.83
N VAL A 62 11.86 -7.05 -3.28
CA VAL A 62 11.21 -7.02 -4.61
C VAL A 62 10.32 -5.79 -4.77
N ILE A 63 9.38 -5.56 -3.85
CA ILE A 63 8.44 -4.43 -3.93
C ILE A 63 9.18 -3.09 -3.85
N THR A 64 10.25 -3.01 -3.04
CA THR A 64 11.09 -1.82 -2.93
C THR A 64 11.90 -1.58 -4.21
N ASP A 65 12.48 -2.62 -4.81
CA ASP A 65 13.23 -2.49 -6.07
C ASP A 65 12.33 -2.06 -7.22
N GLN A 66 11.11 -2.60 -7.30
CA GLN A 66 10.11 -2.14 -8.26
C GLN A 66 9.76 -0.66 -8.07
N LEU A 67 9.59 -0.20 -6.82
CA LEU A 67 9.31 1.21 -6.53
C LEU A 67 10.46 2.11 -6.98
N VAL A 68 11.68 1.80 -6.55
CA VAL A 68 12.86 2.64 -6.77
C VAL A 68 13.23 2.67 -8.24
N SER A 69 13.23 1.52 -8.92
CA SER A 69 13.54 1.43 -10.35
C SER A 69 12.58 2.27 -11.19
N GLN A 70 11.27 2.14 -10.93
CA GLN A 70 10.25 2.88 -11.68
C GLN A 70 10.28 4.37 -11.33
N TYR A 71 10.48 4.73 -10.06
CA TYR A 71 10.71 6.12 -9.67
C TYR A 71 11.86 6.76 -10.47
N GLN A 72 13.02 6.10 -10.52
CA GLN A 72 14.19 6.59 -11.24
C GLN A 72 13.94 6.69 -12.74
N HIS A 73 13.27 5.69 -13.33
CA HIS A 73 12.89 5.68 -14.74
C HIS A 73 12.02 6.89 -15.10
N PHE A 74 10.92 7.11 -14.38
CA PHE A 74 10.01 8.23 -14.63
C PHE A 74 10.64 9.59 -14.31
N LYS A 75 11.49 9.68 -13.28
CA LYS A 75 12.26 10.89 -12.98
C LYS A 75 13.18 11.26 -14.14
N ALA A 76 13.93 10.30 -14.69
CA ALA A 76 14.83 10.54 -15.82
C ALA A 76 14.07 10.99 -17.08
N ALA A 77 12.86 10.46 -17.29
CA ALA A 77 11.97 10.87 -18.37
C ALA A 77 11.24 12.21 -18.11
N LYS A 78 11.38 12.82 -16.94
CA LYS A 78 10.59 13.98 -16.46
C LYS A 78 9.08 13.72 -16.52
N ASP A 79 8.66 12.48 -16.29
CA ASP A 79 7.28 12.03 -16.38
C ASP A 79 6.69 11.75 -14.99
N THR A 80 6.38 12.83 -14.27
CA THR A 80 5.77 12.75 -12.94
C THR A 80 4.40 12.05 -12.97
N GLN A 81 3.61 12.25 -14.03
CA GLN A 81 2.29 11.63 -14.14
C GLN A 81 2.39 10.11 -14.38
N GLY A 82 3.34 9.67 -15.20
CA GLY A 82 3.64 8.26 -15.40
C GLY A 82 3.98 7.55 -14.09
N PHE A 83 4.81 8.18 -13.22
CA PHE A 83 5.08 7.61 -11.89
C PHE A 83 3.83 7.50 -11.03
N ILE A 84 2.96 8.53 -11.03
CA ILE A 84 1.71 8.52 -10.25
C ILE A 84 0.78 7.41 -10.71
N LEU A 85 0.60 7.27 -12.03
CA LEU A 85 -0.23 6.22 -12.63
C LEU A 85 0.35 4.83 -12.32
N TYR A 86 1.65 4.64 -12.52
CA TYR A 86 2.33 3.40 -12.16
C TYR A 86 2.11 3.05 -10.67
N ARG A 87 2.35 4.01 -9.79
CA ARG A 87 2.21 3.82 -8.35
C ARG A 87 0.79 3.41 -7.98
N ASN A 88 -0.22 4.08 -8.54
CA ASN A 88 -1.62 3.86 -8.16
C ASN A 88 -2.19 2.57 -8.75
N ASN A 89 -1.79 2.21 -9.98
CA ASN A 89 -2.41 1.10 -10.71
C ASN A 89 -1.64 -0.21 -10.58
N HIS A 90 -0.34 -0.16 -10.23
CA HIS A 90 0.49 -1.37 -10.13
C HIS A 90 1.10 -1.54 -8.74
N TRP A 91 1.84 -0.54 -8.28
CA TRP A 91 2.62 -0.69 -7.04
C TRP A 91 1.74 -0.73 -5.79
N THR A 92 0.77 0.19 -5.67
CA THR A 92 -0.09 0.31 -4.48
C THR A 92 -0.97 -0.93 -4.31
N PRO A 93 -1.66 -1.46 -5.33
CA PRO A 93 -2.43 -2.71 -5.18
C PRO A 93 -1.56 -3.87 -4.70
N THR A 94 -0.41 -4.10 -5.34
CA THR A 94 0.55 -5.16 -4.97
C THR A 94 0.99 -5.04 -3.50
N TYR A 95 1.36 -3.82 -3.09
CA TYR A 95 1.74 -3.54 -1.71
C TYR A 95 0.58 -3.77 -0.73
N ILE A 96 -0.65 -3.34 -1.07
CA ILE A 96 -1.82 -3.47 -0.19
C ILE A 96 -2.20 -4.94 0.01
N ASP A 97 -2.11 -5.78 -1.02
CA ASP A 97 -2.41 -7.21 -0.90
C ASP A 97 -1.41 -7.93 0.01
N SER A 98 -0.13 -7.59 -0.12
CA SER A 98 0.93 -8.07 0.77
C SER A 98 0.70 -7.57 2.20
N LYS A 99 0.42 -6.26 2.37
CA LYS A 99 0.15 -5.62 3.66
C LYS A 99 -1.00 -6.29 4.40
N ARG A 100 -2.12 -6.55 3.73
CA ARG A 100 -3.29 -7.23 4.33
C ARG A 100 -2.92 -8.62 4.87
N SER A 101 -2.14 -9.37 4.11
CA SER A 101 -1.66 -10.70 4.52
C SER A 101 -0.75 -10.62 5.76
N TYR A 102 0.14 -9.64 5.81
CA TYR A 102 1.02 -9.41 6.96
C TYR A 102 0.30 -8.83 8.18
N GLU A 103 -0.67 -7.94 8.01
CA GLU A 103 -1.51 -7.44 9.11
C GLU A 103 -2.28 -8.58 9.77
N LYS A 104 -2.85 -9.49 8.97
CA LYS A 104 -3.56 -10.66 9.47
C LYS A 104 -2.63 -11.64 10.18
N THR A 105 -1.42 -11.83 9.65
CA THR A 105 -0.36 -12.63 10.28
C THR A 105 0.05 -12.05 11.64
N LEU A 106 0.31 -10.74 11.68
CA LEU A 106 0.67 -10.00 12.89
C LEU A 106 -0.43 -10.07 13.95
N PHE A 107 -1.70 -9.94 13.52
CA PHE A 107 -2.85 -10.05 14.41
C PHE A 107 -2.97 -11.47 15.01
N ASN A 108 -2.95 -12.50 14.16
CA ASN A 108 -3.18 -13.89 14.57
C ASN A 108 -2.03 -14.45 15.44
N GLN A 109 -0.80 -14.01 15.20
CA GLN A 109 0.40 -14.59 15.82
C GLN A 109 1.18 -13.59 16.66
N LYS A 110 0.49 -12.54 17.12
CA LYS A 110 1.06 -11.41 17.87
C LYS A 110 2.02 -11.85 18.97
N ALA A 111 1.57 -12.72 19.87
CA ALA A 111 2.37 -13.17 21.02
C ALA A 111 3.66 -13.92 20.60
N TYR A 112 3.64 -14.65 19.49
CA TYR A 112 4.84 -15.30 18.96
C TYR A 112 5.80 -14.26 18.38
N ILE A 113 5.30 -13.36 17.53
CA ILE A 113 6.08 -12.32 16.85
C ILE A 113 6.81 -11.43 17.85
N TYR A 114 6.15 -10.98 18.93
CA TYR A 114 6.81 -10.18 19.96
C TYR A 114 7.85 -10.97 20.75
N ARG A 115 7.57 -12.25 21.09
CA ARG A 115 8.55 -13.10 21.80
C ARG A 115 9.81 -13.34 20.97
N GLN A 116 9.66 -13.49 19.66
CA GLN A 116 10.78 -13.67 18.73
C GLN A 116 11.38 -12.34 18.22
N GLN A 117 10.90 -11.19 18.73
CA GLN A 117 11.37 -9.86 18.32
C GLN A 117 11.27 -9.61 16.80
N LEU A 118 10.28 -10.22 16.14
CA LEU A 118 10.05 -10.10 14.70
C LEU A 118 9.21 -8.87 14.33
N ASN A 119 8.67 -8.14 15.31
CA ASN A 119 7.79 -6.98 15.06
C ASN A 119 8.45 -5.91 14.18
N GLY A 120 9.77 -5.72 14.28
CA GLY A 120 10.48 -4.76 13.45
C GLY A 120 10.46 -5.08 11.95
N LEU A 121 10.29 -6.35 11.55
CA LEU A 121 10.09 -6.72 10.13
C LEU A 121 8.79 -6.12 9.59
N PHE A 122 7.72 -6.21 10.37
CA PHE A 122 6.41 -5.68 10.00
C PHE A 122 6.44 -4.16 9.95
N ASP A 123 7.07 -3.51 10.94
CA ASP A 123 7.21 -2.05 10.98
C ASP A 123 7.95 -1.52 9.75
N LEU A 124 9.07 -2.16 9.37
CA LEU A 124 9.83 -1.81 8.17
C LEU A 124 9.01 -2.02 6.89
N PHE A 125 8.25 -3.11 6.80
CA PHE A 125 7.38 -3.36 5.65
C PHE A 125 6.28 -2.29 5.54
N PHE A 126 5.61 -1.96 6.65
CA PHE A 126 4.48 -1.03 6.65
C PHE A 126 4.87 0.43 6.40
N GLU A 127 6.09 0.84 6.80
CA GLU A 127 6.60 2.17 6.50
C GLU A 127 6.85 2.41 4.99
N LEU A 128 6.96 1.35 4.18
CA LEU A 128 7.21 1.48 2.74
C LEU A 128 6.12 2.29 2.01
N GLN A 129 4.86 2.20 2.47
CA GLN A 129 3.78 3.02 1.93
C GLN A 129 4.07 4.52 2.06
N LYS A 130 4.53 4.95 3.23
CA LYS A 130 4.86 6.35 3.50
C LYS A 130 6.02 6.80 2.61
N LEU A 131 7.05 5.97 2.46
CA LEU A 131 8.20 6.27 1.58
C LEU A 131 7.76 6.42 0.12
N SER A 132 6.84 5.58 -0.37
CA SER A 132 6.27 5.73 -1.72
C SER A 132 5.55 7.07 -1.93
N ILE A 133 4.91 7.60 -0.87
CA ILE A 133 4.20 8.87 -0.92
C ILE A 133 5.19 10.03 -0.93
N LEU A 134 6.28 9.95 -0.15
CA LEU A 134 7.34 10.95 -0.18
C LEU A 134 7.99 11.03 -1.57
N LEU A 135 8.28 9.89 -2.19
CA LEU A 135 8.77 9.84 -3.57
C LEU A 135 7.78 10.51 -4.54
N LYS A 136 6.49 10.19 -4.45
CA LYS A 136 5.46 10.86 -5.26
C LYS A 136 5.47 12.38 -5.07
N HIS A 137 5.55 12.84 -3.84
CA HIS A 137 5.58 14.27 -3.52
C HIS A 137 6.87 14.96 -3.99
N SER A 138 8.02 14.26 -3.94
CA SER A 138 9.29 14.80 -4.45
C SER A 138 9.19 15.14 -5.95
N LEU A 139 8.58 14.28 -6.77
CA LEU A 139 8.41 14.55 -8.19
C LEU A 139 7.35 15.62 -8.47
N LEU A 140 6.25 15.62 -7.71
CA LEU A 140 5.17 16.59 -7.87
C LEU A 140 5.59 18.02 -7.51
N LYS A 141 6.48 18.17 -6.54
CA LYS A 141 6.90 19.47 -6.00
C LYS A 141 8.33 19.85 -6.37
N GLU A 142 9.00 19.00 -7.15
CA GLU A 142 10.44 19.10 -7.43
C GLU A 142 11.27 19.25 -6.14
N ASP A 143 10.82 18.58 -5.06
CA ASP A 143 11.43 18.62 -3.74
C ASP A 143 12.45 17.49 -3.61
N TRP A 144 13.68 17.78 -4.00
CA TRP A 144 14.79 16.82 -3.97
C TRP A 144 15.27 16.50 -2.54
N GLY A 145 14.94 17.33 -1.55
CA GLY A 145 15.18 17.01 -0.15
C GLY A 145 14.29 15.88 0.34
N LEU A 146 13.01 15.88 -0.06
CA LEU A 146 12.10 14.76 0.18
C LEU A 146 12.54 13.47 -0.52
N GLU A 147 13.09 13.58 -1.73
CA GLU A 147 13.67 12.43 -2.42
C GLU A 147 14.85 11.85 -1.63
N GLU A 148 15.83 12.67 -1.26
CA GLU A 148 17.01 12.21 -0.52
C GLU A 148 16.60 11.55 0.80
N GLN A 149 15.66 12.16 1.52
CA GLN A 149 15.11 11.59 2.75
C GLN A 149 14.50 10.20 2.51
N ALA A 150 13.65 10.06 1.49
CA ALA A 150 12.98 8.80 1.18
C ALA A 150 13.99 7.74 0.74
N MET A 151 14.92 8.08 -0.16
CA MET A 151 15.91 7.16 -0.72
C MET A 151 16.92 6.69 0.35
N SER A 152 17.39 7.61 1.20
CA SER A 152 18.25 7.27 2.34
C SER A 152 17.55 6.35 3.33
N ARG A 153 16.28 6.64 3.64
CA ARG A 153 15.48 5.77 4.52
C ARG A 153 15.25 4.39 3.91
N ILE A 154 14.93 4.29 2.61
CA ILE A 154 14.82 3.01 1.90
C ILE A 154 16.12 2.23 1.99
N ALA A 155 17.28 2.85 1.73
CA ALA A 155 18.57 2.18 1.80
C ALA A 155 18.87 1.65 3.21
N LYS A 156 18.58 2.44 4.25
CA LYS A 156 18.70 2.03 5.65
C LYS A 156 17.78 0.86 5.97
N ASP A 157 16.51 0.94 5.56
CA ASP A 157 15.51 -0.07 5.87
C ASP A 157 15.83 -1.41 5.16
N ARG A 158 16.37 -1.38 3.93
CA ARG A 158 16.92 -2.58 3.26
C ARG A 158 18.01 -3.25 4.09
N LEU A 159 18.97 -2.48 4.60
CA LEU A 159 20.04 -3.01 5.46
C LEU A 159 19.48 -3.61 6.75
N LEU A 160 18.47 -2.98 7.35
CA LEU A 160 17.80 -3.50 8.54
C LEU A 160 17.04 -4.80 8.25
N MET A 161 16.31 -4.88 7.13
CA MET A 161 15.63 -6.11 6.68
C MET A 161 16.62 -7.26 6.49
N MET A 162 17.75 -7.01 5.84
CA MET A 162 18.78 -8.03 5.61
C MET A 162 19.43 -8.54 6.90
N LYS A 163 19.42 -7.77 8.00
CA LYS A 163 19.97 -8.24 9.29
C LYS A 163 19.15 -9.39 9.88
N TYR A 164 17.84 -9.45 9.61
CA TYR A 164 17.00 -10.57 10.06
C TYR A 164 17.39 -11.89 9.41
N LEU A 165 17.99 -11.87 8.21
CA LEU A 165 18.53 -13.06 7.56
C LEU A 165 19.85 -13.55 8.17
N LYS A 166 20.61 -12.66 8.82
CA LYS A 166 21.94 -12.96 9.37
C LYS A 166 21.93 -13.36 10.85
N ALA A 167 20.80 -13.23 11.53
CA ALA A 167 20.68 -13.55 12.95
C ALA A 167 20.90 -15.04 13.28
N GLU A 168 21.05 -15.91 12.27
CA GLU A 168 21.28 -17.34 12.43
C GLU A 168 22.71 -17.72 12.85
N ASP A 169 23.72 -16.88 12.59
CA ASP A 169 25.12 -17.25 12.83
C ASP A 169 25.60 -17.08 14.28
N VAL A 170 24.84 -16.37 15.13
CA VAL A 170 25.27 -16.10 16.51
C VAL A 170 24.79 -17.20 17.49
N GLY A 171 23.82 -18.02 17.09
CA GLY A 171 23.19 -19.03 17.98
C GLY A 171 23.73 -20.46 17.88
N LYS A 172 24.54 -20.79 16.87
CA LYS A 172 25.06 -22.16 16.63
C LYS A 172 26.56 -22.32 16.96
N GLY A 173 27.23 -21.27 17.46
CA GLY A 173 28.68 -21.23 17.64
C GLY A 173 29.23 -21.46 19.05
N VAL A 174 28.41 -21.73 20.07
CA VAL A 174 28.89 -21.82 21.47
C VAL A 174 28.33 -23.07 22.17
N PHE A 175 28.96 -24.22 21.90
CA PHE A 175 29.34 -25.29 22.85
C PHE A 175 29.68 -26.58 22.09
N ARG A 176 30.85 -26.61 21.46
CA ARG A 176 31.57 -27.86 21.17
C ARG A 176 33.05 -27.64 21.49
N SER A 177 33.39 -27.87 22.76
CA SER A 177 34.72 -28.31 23.21
C SER A 177 34.48 -29.08 24.51
N SER A 178 34.48 -30.41 24.47
CA SER A 178 35.66 -31.28 24.57
C SER A 178 36.27 -31.28 25.98
N THR A 179 36.01 -32.37 26.70
CA THR A 179 36.96 -33.07 27.58
C THR A 179 36.49 -34.53 27.58
N ASP A 180 36.88 -35.30 26.57
CA ASP A 180 37.88 -36.38 26.76
C ASP A 180 39.05 -36.03 27.68
N SER A 181 39.12 -36.74 28.80
CA SER A 181 40.30 -37.41 29.36
C SER A 181 39.84 -38.43 30.40
#